data_AF-A0A382P435-F1
#
_entry.id   AF-A0A382P435-F1
#
_cell.length_a   1.000
_cell.length_b   1.000
_cell.length_c   1.000
_cell.angle_alpha   90.00
_cell.angle_beta   90.00
_cell.angle_gamma   90.00
#
_symmetry.space_group_name_H-M   'P 1'
#
loop_
_entity.id
_entity.type
_entity.pdbx_description
1 polymer ?
#
loop_
_entity_poly.entity_id
_entity_poly.type
_entity_poly.pdbx_seq_one_letter_code
_entity_poly.pdbx_strand_id
1 'polypeptide(L)' 'MRILQLHCDSIEYTPTKKEIPSAEEIEPKKTRIEEVVVCFTAVEENDDSDVAKNAIVDIQKSM' A
#
# COMPACT_ATOMS: atom_id res chain seq x y z
N MET A 1 4.56 -0.87 -12.32
CA MET A 1 3.89 -0.83 -11.00
C MET A 1 2.62 -1.64 -11.14
N ARG A 2 2.36 -2.56 -10.21
CA ARG A 2 1.11 -3.32 -10.18
C ARG A 2 0.36 -3.00 -8.91
N ILE A 3 -0.93 -2.72 -9.04
CA ILE A 3 -1.80 -2.36 -7.92
C ILE A 3 -3.01 -3.29 -7.91
N LEU A 4 -3.26 -3.91 -6.77
CA LEU A 4 -4.53 -4.57 -6.45
C LEU A 4 -5.32 -3.66 -5.51
N GLN A 5 -6.41 -3.10 -6.02
CA GLN A 5 -7.30 -2.22 -5.28
C GLN A 5 -8.47 -3.02 -4.70
N LEU A 6 -8.74 -2.88 -3.41
CA LEU A 6 -9.84 -3.53 -2.71
C LEU A 6 -10.66 -2.49 -1.94
N HIS A 7 -11.97 -2.46 -2.18
CA HIS A 7 -12.89 -1.73 -1.32
C HIS A 7 -13.25 -2.63 -0.14
N CYS A 8 -12.88 -2.20 1.07
CA CYS A 8 -12.98 -3.00 2.27
C CYS A 8 -13.73 -2.24 3.36
N ASP A 9 -14.64 -2.94 4.03
CA ASP A 9 -15.23 -2.46 5.30
C ASP A 9 -14.12 -2.21 6.33
N SER A 10 -13.05 -3.02 6.31
CA SER A 10 -11.86 -2.78 7.14
C SER A 10 -10.61 -3.51 6.66
N ILE A 11 -9.45 -3.03 7.10
CA ILE A 11 -8.16 -3.74 7.03
C ILE A 11 -7.47 -3.69 8.39
N GLU A 12 -6.85 -4.81 8.77
CA GLU A 12 -6.03 -4.93 9.97
C GLU A 12 -4.66 -5.48 9.62
N TYR A 13 -3.62 -4.94 10.26
CA TYR A 13 -2.28 -5.51 10.18
C TYR A 13 -1.49 -5.28 11.48
N THR A 14 -0.55 -6.18 11.76
CA THR A 14 0.42 -6.06 12.84
C THR A 14 1.81 -6.29 12.24
N PRO A 15 2.73 -5.31 12.28
CA PRO A 15 4.11 -5.52 11.90
C PRO A 15 4.76 -6.61 12.77
N THR A 16 5.47 -7.55 12.15
CA THR A 16 6.06 -8.71 12.88
C THR A 16 7.58 -8.64 12.95
N LYS A 17 8.23 -8.42 11.81
CA LYS A 17 9.70 -8.31 11.69
C LYS A 17 10.05 -7.42 10.50
N LYS A 18 11.27 -6.89 10.48
CA LYS A 18 11.85 -6.29 9.28
C LYS A 18 12.10 -7.38 8.24
N GLU A 19 11.64 -7.15 7.02
CA GLU A 19 11.89 -8.08 5.90
C GLU A 19 13.27 -7.85 5.28
N ILE A 20 13.73 -6.59 5.27
CA ILE A 20 15.06 -6.21 4.77
C ILE A 20 15.80 -5.31 5.80
N PRO A 21 17.14 -5.29 5.81
CA PRO A 21 17.91 -4.53 6.80
C PRO A 21 17.63 -3.02 6.81
N SER A 22 17.37 -2.44 5.64
CA SER A 22 17.09 -1.02 5.45
C SER A 22 15.62 -0.65 5.70
N ALA A 23 14.77 -1.60 6.08
CA ALA A 23 13.38 -1.29 6.42
C ALA A 23 13.31 -0.38 7.66
N GLU A 24 12.26 0.43 7.72
CA GLU A 24 11.96 1.32 8.84
C GLU A 24 11.87 0.54 10.16
N GLU A 25 12.11 1.22 11.29
CA GLU A 25 11.89 0.61 12.61
C GLU A 25 10.41 0.30 12.80
N ILE A 26 10.11 -0.86 13.37
CA ILE A 26 8.74 -1.31 13.59
C ILE A 26 8.37 -1.26 15.07
N GLU A 27 7.13 -0.88 15.33
CA GLU A 27 6.45 -1.16 16.59
C GLU A 27 5.43 -2.28 16.33
N PRO A 28 5.45 -3.41 17.07
CA PRO A 28 4.56 -4.55 16.85
C PRO A 28 3.15 -4.27 17.40
N LYS A 29 2.54 -3.21 16.89
CA LYS A 29 1.23 -2.73 17.28
C LYS A 29 0.22 -3.04 16.18
N LYS A 30 -0.91 -3.63 16.58
CA LYS A 30 -2.03 -3.84 15.66
C LYS A 30 -2.61 -2.48 15.25
N THR A 31 -2.77 -2.29 13.95
CA THR A 31 -3.44 -1.15 13.33
C THR A 31 -4.69 -1.64 12.61
N ARG A 32 -5.80 -0.91 12.77
CA ARG A 32 -7.09 -1.17 12.12
C ARG A 32 -7.58 0.12 11.46
N ILE A 33 -8.06 0.01 10.23
CA ILE A 33 -8.64 1.11 9.45
C ILE A 33 -9.99 0.63 8.93
N GLU A 34 -11.05 1.40 9.14
CA GLU A 34 -12.42 1.12 8.70
C GLU A 34 -12.73 1.88 7.40
N GLU A 35 -13.69 1.38 6.61
CA GLU A 35 -14.24 1.99 5.39
C GLU A 35 -13.16 2.57 4.46
N VAL A 36 -12.34 1.67 3.92
CA VAL A 36 -11.09 2.05 3.23
C VAL A 36 -10.92 1.32 1.91
N VAL A 37 -10.37 2.04 0.94
CA VAL A 37 -9.83 1.47 -0.29
C VAL A 37 -8.37 1.10 -0.06
N VAL A 38 -8.09 -0.19 0.05
CA VAL A 38 -6.71 -0.71 0.22
C VAL A 38 -6.07 -0.89 -1.14
N CYS A 39 -4.86 -0.34 -1.31
CA CYS A 39 -4.04 -0.55 -2.50
C CYS A 39 -2.80 -1.37 -2.14
N PHE A 40 -2.79 -2.65 -2.51
CA PHE A 40 -1.56 -3.45 -2.46
C PHE A 40 -0.71 -3.14 -3.69
N THR A 41 0.44 -2.53 -3.47
CA THR A 41 1.29 -1.98 -4.54
C THR A 41 2.62 -2.71 -4.62
N ALA A 42 2.97 -3.18 -5.82
CA ALA A 42 4.30 -3.66 -6.17
C ALA A 42 4.97 -2.67 -7.12
N VAL A 43 6.10 -2.10 -6.69
CA VAL A 43 6.97 -1.26 -7.52
C VAL A 43 7.91 -2.17 -8.31
N GLU A 44 7.96 -2.00 -9.62
CA GLU A 44 8.77 -2.76 -10.58
C GLU A 44 10.01 -1.94 -11.01
N GLU A 45 11.00 -2.61 -11.60
CA GLU A 45 12.32 -2.02 -11.92
C GLU A 45 12.27 -0.75 -12.78
N ASN A 46 11.30 -0.67 -13.71
CA ASN A 46 11.15 0.45 -14.64
C ASN A 46 10.16 1.51 -14.16
N ASP A 47 9.72 1.45 -12.91
CA ASP A 47 8.82 2.45 -12.35
C ASP A 47 9.56 3.70 -11.90
N ASP A 48 8.96 4.84 -12.17
CA ASP A 48 9.44 6.13 -11.73
C ASP A 48 8.33 6.96 -11.07
N SER A 49 8.67 8.21 -10.76
CA SER A 49 7.73 9.13 -10.12
C SER A 49 6.54 9.49 -11.00
N ASP A 50 6.66 9.44 -12.33
CA ASP A 50 5.56 9.76 -13.23
C ASP A 50 4.58 8.59 -13.34
N VAL A 51 5.08 7.34 -13.32
CA VAL A 51 4.23 6.15 -13.15
C VAL A 51 3.43 6.22 -11.85
N ALA A 52 4.07 6.59 -10.74
CA ALA A 52 3.40 6.72 -9.45
C ALA A 52 2.31 7.82 -9.45
N LYS A 53 2.56 8.98 -10.09
CA LYS A 53 1.56 10.05 -10.23
C LYS A 53 0.35 9.60 -11.06
N ASN A 54 0.57 8.89 -12.15
CA ASN A 54 -0.51 8.36 -12.98
C ASN A 54 -1.34 7.34 -12.20
N ALA A 55 -0.71 6.46 -11.42
CA ALA A 55 -1.41 5.50 -10.57
C ALA A 55 -2.34 6.18 -9.55
N ILE A 56 -1.93 7.30 -8.95
CA ILE A 56 -2.78 8.08 -8.04
C ILE A 56 -4.03 8.60 -8.77
N VAL A 57 -3.86 9.15 -9.97
CA VAL A 57 -4.97 9.65 -10.79
C VAL A 57 -5.94 8.52 -11.15
N ASP A 58 -5.43 7.33 -11.47
CA ASP A 58 -6.25 6.19 -11.85
C ASP A 58 -7.02 5.60 -10.66
N ILE A 59 -6.39 5.51 -9.48
CA ILE A 59 -7.08 5.12 -8.23
C ILE A 59 -8.20 6.12 -7.89
N GLN A 60 -7.96 7.42 -8.09
CA GLN A 60 -8.97 8.44 -7.80
C GLN A 60 -10.18 8.37 -8.75
N LYS A 61 -10.00 7.91 -9.99
CA LYS A 61 -11.08 7.76 -10.96
C LYS A 61 -11.88 6.46 -10.79
N SER A 62 -11.32 5.46 -10.13
CA SER A 62 -11.98 4.16 -9.91
C SER A 62 -12.87 4.15 -8.67
N MET A 63 -12.81 5.20 -7.85
CA MET A 63 -13.77 5.52 -6.79
C MET A 63 -14.97 6.28 -7.34
#